data_AF-A0A540K9E1-F1
#
_entry.id   AF-A0A540K9E1-F1
#
_cell.length_a   1.000
_cell.length_b   1.000
_cell.length_c   1.000
_cell.angle_alpha   90.00
_cell.angle_beta   90.00
_cell.angle_gamma   90.00
#
_symmetry.space_group_name_H-M   'P 1'
#
loop_
_entity.id
_entity.type
_entity.pdbx_description
1 polymer ?
#
loop_
_entity_poly.entity_id
_entity_poly.type
_entity_poly.pdbx_seq_one_letter_code
_entity_poly.pdbx_strand_id
1 'polypeptide(L)'
;MAQSFQLFAIVVILGLTNLAGAAAQGDGFGEQPLSKIAIEKATINLSSTTSVKASPSVLGLKDEDTEWVTVDLENQTPTGDDSVGVFSPARFK
;
A
#
# COMPACT_ATOMS: atom_id res chain seq x y z
N MET A 1 24.97 -21.97 45.25
CA MET A 1 23.49 -21.88 45.25
C MET A 1 23.00 -20.48 44.88
N ALA A 2 23.58 -19.40 45.42
CA ALA A 2 23.20 -18.02 45.07
C ALA A 2 23.60 -17.59 43.63
N GLN A 3 24.81 -17.95 43.18
CA GLN A 3 25.33 -17.56 41.87
C GLN A 3 24.54 -18.19 40.70
N SER A 4 24.08 -19.43 40.86
CA SER A 4 23.22 -20.11 39.89
C SER A 4 21.83 -19.47 39.79
N PHE A 5 21.30 -18.97 40.90
CA PHE A 5 20.02 -18.24 40.92
C PHE A 5 20.14 -16.86 40.25
N GLN A 6 21.26 -16.16 40.45
CA GLN A 6 21.52 -14.89 39.77
C GLN A 6 21.72 -15.06 38.26
N LEU A 7 22.43 -16.10 37.82
CA LEU A 7 22.60 -16.39 36.40
C LEU A 7 21.25 -16.72 35.73
N PHE A 8 20.42 -17.51 36.42
CA PHE A 8 19.06 -17.81 35.96
C PHE A 8 18.18 -16.56 35.88
N ALA A 9 18.22 -15.69 36.89
CA ALA A 9 17.48 -14.43 36.86
C ALA A 9 17.92 -13.51 35.71
N ILE A 10 19.22 -13.43 35.41
CA ILE A 10 19.74 -12.65 34.28
C ILE A 10 19.26 -13.22 32.94
N VAL A 11 19.27 -14.55 32.77
CA VAL A 11 18.76 -15.20 31.55
C VAL A 11 17.26 -14.97 31.37
N VAL A 12 16.48 -15.01 32.45
CA VAL A 12 15.03 -14.70 32.42
C VAL A 12 14.79 -13.23 32.05
N ILE A 13 15.54 -12.29 32.64
CA ILE A 13 15.44 -10.85 32.32
C ILE A 13 15.81 -10.58 30.85
N LEU A 14 16.89 -11.19 30.35
CA LEU A 14 17.30 -11.08 28.95
C LEU A 14 16.30 -11.74 27.98
N GLY A 15 15.65 -12.82 28.38
CA GLY A 15 14.58 -13.45 27.59
C GLY A 15 13.33 -12.58 27.50
N LEU A 16 12.96 -11.90 28.58
CA LEU A 16 11.78 -11.03 28.64
C LEU A 16 11.95 -9.74 27.83
N THR A 17 13.16 -9.16 27.74
CA THR A 17 13.39 -7.95 26.94
C THR A 17 13.36 -8.19 25.43
N ASN A 18 13.65 -9.41 24.96
CA ASN A 18 13.59 -9.76 23.54
C ASN A 18 12.16 -10.01 23.02
N LEU A 19 11.18 -10.24 23.91
CA LEU A 19 9.80 -10.51 23.52
C LEU A 19 8.95 -9.23 23.35
N ALA A 20 9.40 -8.09 23.89
CA ALA A 20 8.68 -6.83 23.83
C ALA A 20 8.91 -6.04 22.51
N GLY A 21 9.85 -6.46 21.66
CA GLY A 21 10.22 -5.75 20.44
C GLY A 21 9.45 -6.13 19.18
N ALA A 22 8.63 -7.20 19.21
CA ALA A 22 7.94 -7.73 18.04
C ALA A 22 6.48 -7.25 17.89
N ALA A 23 5.99 -6.42 18.81
CA ALA A 23 4.62 -5.91 18.80
C ALA A 23 4.52 -4.45 18.31
N ALA A 24 5.47 -3.98 17.50
CA ALA A 24 5.22 -2.83 16.65
C ALA A 24 4.29 -3.29 15.51
N GLN A 25 2.99 -3.36 15.82
CA GLN A 25 1.94 -3.46 14.81
C GLN A 25 2.15 -2.31 13.83
N GLY A 26 2.65 -2.67 12.65
CA GLY A 26 2.69 -1.76 11.51
C GLY A 26 1.27 -1.49 11.06
N ASP A 27 0.70 -0.38 11.56
CA ASP A 27 -0.53 0.25 11.04
C ASP A 27 -0.30 0.87 9.65
N GLY A 28 0.36 0.15 8.73
CA GLY A 28 0.93 0.79 7.54
C GLY A 28 1.09 -0.08 6.29
N PHE A 29 0.60 -1.31 6.27
CA PHE A 29 0.63 -2.15 5.06
C PHE A 29 -0.75 -2.77 4.83
N GLY A 30 -1.64 -2.04 4.14
CA GLY A 30 -2.85 -2.66 3.62
C GLY A 30 -3.91 -1.67 3.18
N GLU A 31 -4.12 -0.60 3.94
CA GLU A 31 -5.15 0.38 3.60
C GLU A 31 -4.53 1.62 2.96
N GLN A 32 -4.71 1.76 1.64
CA GLN A 32 -4.41 3.00 0.92
C GLN A 32 -5.14 4.15 1.65
N PRO A 33 -4.45 5.23 2.07
CA PRO A 33 -5.06 6.32 2.85
C PRO A 33 -6.29 6.95 2.17
N LEU A 34 -6.35 6.89 0.85
CA LEU A 34 -7.46 7.39 0.03
C LEU A 34 -8.64 6.40 -0.09
N SER A 35 -8.50 5.13 0.31
CA SER A 35 -9.55 4.10 0.20
C SER A 35 -10.78 4.38 1.07
N LYS A 36 -10.62 5.18 2.14
CA LYS A 36 -11.69 5.54 3.07
C LYS A 36 -12.27 6.94 2.82
N ILE A 37 -11.68 7.71 1.91
CA ILE A 37 -12.17 9.06 1.62
C ILE A 37 -13.31 8.94 0.61
N ALA A 38 -14.50 9.38 1.01
CA ALA A 38 -15.61 9.52 0.08
C ALA A 38 -15.25 10.58 -0.98
N ILE A 39 -15.23 10.20 -2.25
CA ILE A 39 -15.09 11.14 -3.36
C ILE A 39 -16.46 11.76 -3.59
N GLU A 40 -16.71 12.90 -2.95
CA GLU A 40 -17.97 13.66 -3.02
C GLU A 40 -18.19 14.31 -4.41
N LYS A 41 -17.09 14.69 -5.08
CA LYS A 41 -17.11 15.28 -6.42
C LYS A 41 -15.76 15.09 -7.10
N ALA A 42 -15.74 14.43 -8.26
CA ALA A 42 -14.58 14.42 -9.15
C ALA A 42 -14.94 15.03 -10.51
N THR A 43 -14.00 15.78 -11.11
CA THR A 43 -14.13 16.28 -12.48
C THR A 43 -12.96 15.76 -13.29
N ILE A 44 -13.25 15.02 -14.36
CA ILE A 44 -12.25 14.56 -15.30
C ILE A 44 -11.90 15.73 -16.21
N ASN A 45 -10.67 16.24 -16.08
CA ASN A 45 -10.16 17.32 -16.92
C ASN A 45 -8.94 16.83 -17.72
N LEU A 46 -9.19 15.89 -18.63
CA LEU A 46 -8.18 15.42 -19.58
C LEU A 46 -8.13 16.39 -20.77
N SER A 47 -6.93 16.86 -21.12
CA SER A 47 -6.73 17.61 -22.37
C SER A 47 -6.94 16.66 -23.57
N SER A 48 -7.23 17.22 -24.75
CA SER A 48 -7.32 16.41 -25.99
C SER A 48 -5.98 15.81 -26.43
N THR A 49 -4.89 16.15 -25.74
CA THR A 49 -3.51 15.76 -26.06
C THR A 49 -2.88 14.88 -24.99
N THR A 50 -3.65 14.49 -23.98
CA THR A 50 -3.24 13.57 -22.91
C THR A 50 -4.08 12.31 -22.97
N SER A 51 -3.45 11.14 -22.82
CA SER A 51 -4.16 9.85 -22.79
C SER A 51 -3.63 8.95 -21.68
N VAL A 52 -4.54 8.18 -21.08
CA VAL A 52 -4.23 7.15 -20.08
C VAL A 52 -5.06 5.92 -20.40
N LYS A 53 -4.41 4.79 -20.65
CA LYS A 53 -5.07 3.52 -20.97
C LYS A 53 -4.48 2.40 -20.13
N ALA A 54 -5.34 1.56 -19.57
CA ALA A 54 -4.94 0.39 -18.80
C ALA A 54 -5.31 -0.88 -19.54
N SER A 55 -4.43 -1.87 -19.56
CA SER A 55 -4.69 -3.19 -20.12
C SER A 55 -3.99 -4.30 -19.32
N PRO A 56 -4.57 -5.51 -19.23
CA PRO A 56 -5.87 -5.93 -19.78
C PRO A 56 -7.07 -5.35 -19.00
N SER A 57 -8.26 -5.37 -19.61
CA SER A 57 -9.48 -4.81 -19.00
C SER A 57 -10.16 -5.74 -17.98
N VAL A 58 -9.73 -7.01 -17.92
CA VAL A 58 -10.24 -8.03 -17.02
C VAL A 58 -9.03 -8.73 -16.38
N LEU A 59 -9.09 -8.93 -15.07
CA LEU A 59 -8.05 -9.58 -14.26
C LEU A 59 -8.62 -10.81 -13.57
N GLY A 60 -7.74 -11.69 -13.07
CA GLY A 60 -8.08 -12.86 -12.24
C GLY A 60 -8.75 -13.99 -13.04
N LEU A 61 -8.42 -14.15 -14.32
CA LEU A 61 -9.05 -15.17 -15.19
C LEU A 61 -8.75 -16.62 -14.75
N LYS A 62 -7.75 -16.86 -13.90
CA LYS A 62 -7.42 -18.17 -13.32
C LYS A 62 -7.49 -18.13 -11.78
N ASP A 63 -8.43 -17.34 -11.25
CA ASP A 63 -8.64 -17.15 -9.81
C ASP A 63 -7.45 -16.52 -9.07
N GLU A 64 -6.61 -15.75 -9.77
CA GLU A 64 -5.56 -14.94 -9.14
C GLU A 64 -6.16 -13.74 -8.40
N ASP A 65 -5.62 -13.44 -7.21
CA ASP A 65 -5.99 -12.24 -6.43
C ASP A 65 -5.10 -11.02 -6.74
N THR A 66 -4.03 -11.23 -7.51
CA THR A 66 -3.01 -10.23 -7.83
C THR A 66 -2.58 -10.39 -9.29
N GLU A 67 -2.64 -9.31 -10.06
CA GLU A 67 -2.24 -9.32 -11.48
C GLU A 67 -1.61 -8.00 -11.91
N TRP A 68 -0.73 -8.08 -12.92
CA TRP A 68 -0.08 -6.91 -13.51
C TRP A 68 -1.00 -6.22 -14.51
N VAL A 69 -1.00 -4.89 -14.48
CA VAL A 69 -1.69 -4.04 -15.44
C VAL A 69 -0.66 -3.13 -16.10
N THR A 70 -0.65 -3.09 -17.42
CA THR A 70 0.12 -2.12 -18.20
C THR A 70 -0.67 -0.83 -18.33
N VAL A 71 -0.04 0.29 -17.99
CA VAL A 71 -0.62 1.63 -18.15
C VAL A 71 0.17 2.39 -19.20
N ASP A 72 -0.48 2.70 -20.30
CA ASP A 72 0.06 3.55 -21.36
C ASP A 72 -0.35 4.99 -21.08
N LEU A 73 0.64 5.89 -20.96
CA LEU A 73 0.45 7.30 -20.69
C LEU A 73 1.07 8.16 -21.78
N GLU A 74 0.31 9.16 -22.23
CA GLU A 74 0.79 10.19 -23.14
C GLU A 74 0.47 11.57 -22.56
N ASN A 75 1.46 12.46 -22.49
CA ASN A 75 1.30 13.87 -22.15
C ASN A 75 2.22 14.70 -23.05
N GLN A 76 1.68 15.67 -23.80
CA GLN A 76 2.48 16.53 -24.69
C GLN A 76 3.37 17.54 -23.94
N THR A 77 3.07 17.81 -22.67
CA THR A 77 3.85 18.71 -21.81
C THR A 77 4.08 18.05 -20.45
N PRO A 78 4.92 17.00 -20.39
CA PRO A 78 5.16 16.28 -19.15
C PRO A 78 5.90 17.17 -18.15
N THR A 79 5.52 17.06 -16.88
CA THR A 79 6.19 17.73 -15.77
C THR A 79 6.73 16.72 -14.77
N GLY A 80 7.71 17.12 -13.96
CA GLY A 80 8.25 16.26 -12.90
C GLY A 80 7.23 15.96 -11.78
N ASP A 81 6.13 16.73 -11.73
CA ASP A 81 5.07 16.61 -10.73
C ASP A 81 3.87 15.79 -11.26
N ASP A 82 3.96 15.26 -12.48
CA ASP A 82 2.90 14.41 -13.06
C ASP A 82 2.79 13.10 -12.26
N SER A 83 1.58 12.77 -11.81
CA SER A 83 1.31 11.58 -10.99
C SER A 83 0.12 10.78 -11.52
N VAL A 84 0.13 9.47 -11.23
CA VAL A 84 -0.93 8.52 -11.63
C VAL A 84 -1.55 7.93 -10.39
N GLY A 85 -2.87 8.09 -10.25
CA GLY A 85 -3.65 7.52 -9.15
C GLY A 85 -4.46 6.31 -9.60
N VAL A 86 -4.47 5.25 -8.80
CA VAL A 86 -5.38 4.10 -8.97
C VAL A 86 -6.57 4.28 -8.03
N PHE A 87 -7.77 4.19 -8.57
CA PHE A 87 -9.02 4.42 -7.84
C PHE A 87 -9.98 3.24 -7.99
N SER A 88 -10.56 2.84 -6.86
CA SER A 88 -11.66 1.89 -6.80
C SER A 88 -12.68 2.44 -5.79
N PRO A 89 -13.97 2.58 -6.16
CA PRO A 89 -14.58 2.22 -7.44
C PRO A 89 -14.13 3.11 -8.62
N ALA A 90 -14.15 2.56 -9.84
CA ALA A 90 -13.67 3.25 -11.05
C ALA A 90 -14.53 4.46 -11.50
N ARG A 91 -15.77 4.55 -11.00
CA ARG A 91 -16.68 5.67 -11.31
C ARG A 91 -16.84 6.56 -10.09
N PHE A 92 -16.39 7.80 -10.24
CA PHE A 92 -16.66 8.87 -9.27
C PHE A 92 -18.08 9.41 -9.46
N LYS A 93 -18.71 9.85 -8.37
CA LYS A 93 -20.02 10.52 -8.39
C LYS A 93 -19.87 12.03 -8.42
#